data_AF-A0A957NBL2-F1
#
_entry.id   AF-A0A957NBL2-F1
#
_cell.length_a   1.000
_cell.length_b   1.000
_cell.length_c   1.000
_cell.angle_alpha   90.00
_cell.angle_beta   90.00
_cell.angle_gamma   90.00
#
_symmetry.space_group_name_H-M   'P 1'
#
loop_
_entity.id
_entity.type
_entity.pdbx_description
1 polymer ?
#
loop_
_entity_poly.entity_id
_entity_poly.type
_entity_poly.pdbx_seq_one_letter_code
_entity_poly.pdbx_strand_id
1 'polypeptide(L)'
;DVEAIGLPKIDLLGIRALTVLADAAELVRTHHAPSFRLGQIGQGDEKTAVLLSTADTIGVFQCESTGAQRTLRQLRARSVADLAIANAFFKPGPATGGMAKSFVRRYRGEEAVSFLHPTLEPILGKTQGVLLFQEQILRIATEIAGLSWQEADHLRRGMSKFLAREMAALRTRFVTGCQ
;
A
#
# COMPACT_ATOMS: atom_id res chain seq x y z
N ASP A 1 23.26 -18.55 2.13
CA ASP A 1 22.92 -17.13 1.90
C ASP A 1 24.03 -16.29 2.50
N VAL A 2 24.56 -15.29 1.79
CA VAL A 2 25.70 -14.46 2.28
C VAL A 2 25.31 -13.61 3.49
N GLU A 3 24.02 -13.25 3.58
CA GLU A 3 23.44 -12.55 4.72
C GLU A 3 23.43 -13.41 5.98
N ALA A 4 23.23 -14.73 5.84
CA ALA A 4 23.22 -15.67 6.97
C ALA A 4 24.60 -15.89 7.62
N ILE A 5 25.68 -15.48 6.93
CA ILE A 5 27.05 -15.51 7.45
C ILE A 5 27.58 -14.11 7.79
N GLY A 6 26.69 -13.11 7.88
CA GLY A 6 27.01 -11.77 8.36
C GLY A 6 27.67 -10.84 7.33
N LEU A 7 27.66 -11.20 6.05
CA LEU A 7 28.23 -10.34 5.01
C LEU A 7 27.20 -9.32 4.49
N PRO A 8 27.60 -8.07 4.24
CA PRO A 8 26.77 -7.09 3.56
C PRO A 8 26.36 -7.59 2.17
N LYS A 9 25.07 -7.47 1.86
CA LYS A 9 24.50 -7.79 0.56
C LYS A 9 23.93 -6.52 -0.06
N ILE A 10 24.26 -6.28 -1.32
CA ILE A 10 23.72 -5.16 -2.10
C ILE A 10 22.97 -5.76 -3.28
N ASP A 11 21.67 -5.51 -3.34
CA ASP A 11 20.85 -5.92 -4.48
C ASP A 11 20.86 -4.82 -5.55
N LEU A 12 21.31 -5.15 -6.75
CA LEU A 12 21.28 -4.27 -7.91
C LEU A 12 20.04 -4.60 -8.75
N LEU A 13 19.01 -3.77 -8.65
CA LEU A 13 17.75 -3.96 -9.37
C LEU A 13 17.73 -3.14 -10.67
N GLY A 14 17.60 -3.83 -11.81
CA GLY A 14 17.37 -3.20 -13.12
C GLY A 14 15.91 -2.81 -13.33
N ILE A 15 15.51 -1.61 -12.91
CA ILE A 15 14.14 -1.09 -13.09
C ILE A 15 14.07 -0.25 -14.38
N ARG A 16 13.58 -0.84 -15.48
CA ARG A 16 13.48 -0.17 -16.79
C ARG A 16 12.68 1.13 -16.77
N ALA A 17 11.70 1.25 -15.88
CA ALA A 17 10.91 2.47 -15.74
C ALA A 17 11.78 3.69 -15.37
N LEU A 18 12.89 3.48 -14.64
CA LEU A 18 13.83 4.56 -14.32
C LEU A 18 14.63 5.01 -15.55
N THR A 19 14.99 4.08 -16.44
CA THR A 19 15.63 4.41 -17.73
C THR A 19 14.67 5.22 -18.60
N VAL A 20 13.43 4.77 -18.77
CA VAL A 20 12.40 5.50 -19.53
C VAL A 20 12.18 6.90 -18.97
N LEU A 21 12.15 7.05 -17.64
CA LEU A 21 11.98 8.34 -16.98
C LEU A 21 13.18 9.27 -17.22
N ALA A 22 14.41 8.74 -17.21
CA ALA A 22 15.62 9.48 -17.50
C ALA A 22 15.65 9.97 -18.96
N ASP A 23 15.33 9.09 -19.92
CA ASP A 23 15.28 9.39 -21.34
C ASP A 23 14.20 10.45 -21.64
N ALA A 24 13.00 10.29 -21.08
CA ALA A 24 11.93 11.26 -21.21
C ALA A 24 12.32 12.64 -20.67
N ALA A 25 12.98 12.69 -19.51
CA ALA A 25 13.45 13.94 -18.94
C ALA A 25 14.53 14.62 -19.80
N GLU A 26 15.40 13.84 -20.47
CA GLU A 26 16.41 14.36 -21.40
C GLU A 26 15.78 14.95 -22.66
N LEU A 27 14.78 14.26 -23.23
CA LEU A 27 14.03 14.77 -24.38
C LEU A 27 13.31 16.08 -24.05
N VAL A 28 12.68 16.18 -22.88
CA VAL A 28 12.06 17.44 -22.41
C VAL A 28 13.10 18.55 -22.28
N ARG A 29 14.28 18.26 -21.70
CA ARG A 29 15.36 19.25 -21.59
C ARG A 29 15.86 19.73 -22.95
N THR A 30 16.01 18.82 -23.90
CA THR A 30 16.53 19.11 -25.23
C THR A 30 15.58 19.96 -26.06
N HIS A 31 14.28 19.67 -26.00
CA HIS A 31 13.32 20.24 -26.95
C HIS A 31 12.38 21.30 -26.37
N HIS A 32 12.20 21.36 -25.05
CA HIS A 32 11.14 22.18 -24.46
C HIS A 32 11.60 23.03 -23.27
N ALA A 33 12.29 22.43 -22.30
CA ALA A 33 12.61 23.08 -21.03
C ALA A 33 13.99 22.65 -20.51
N PRO A 34 15.09 23.33 -20.90
CA PRO A 34 16.46 22.94 -20.53
C PRO A 34 16.72 22.81 -19.02
N SER A 35 15.98 23.56 -18.20
CA SER A 35 16.05 23.51 -16.74
C SER A 35 15.17 22.42 -16.10
N PHE A 36 14.42 21.63 -16.87
CA PHE A 36 13.51 20.61 -16.34
C PHE A 36 14.21 19.61 -15.43
N ARG A 37 13.65 19.38 -14.23
CA ARG A 37 14.11 18.39 -13.26
C ARG A 37 12.91 17.61 -12.73
N LEU A 38 13.02 16.28 -12.71
CA LEU A 38 11.99 15.39 -12.18
C LEU A 38 11.61 15.72 -10.73
N GLY A 39 12.60 16.05 -9.89
CA GLY A 39 12.38 16.42 -8.49
C GLY A 39 11.65 17.75 -8.26
N GLN A 40 11.38 18.53 -9.32
CA GLN A 40 10.62 19.77 -9.26
C GLN A 40 9.16 19.59 -9.70
N ILE A 41 8.75 18.38 -10.07
CA ILE A 41 7.35 18.09 -10.42
C ILE A 41 6.51 18.24 -9.15
N GLY A 42 5.55 19.17 -9.19
CA GLY A 42 4.60 19.39 -8.10
C GLY A 42 3.61 18.24 -7.95
N GLN A 43 2.96 18.17 -6.78
CA GLN A 43 1.84 17.26 -6.56
C GLN A 43 0.52 17.94 -6.99
N GLY A 44 -0.47 17.14 -7.36
CA GLY A 44 -1.82 17.65 -7.68
C GLY A 44 -1.99 18.17 -9.11
N ASP A 45 -1.21 17.69 -10.07
CA ASP A 45 -1.45 17.97 -11.49
C ASP A 45 -2.79 17.35 -11.94
N GLU A 46 -3.70 18.19 -12.41
CA GLU A 46 -5.06 17.78 -12.78
C GLU A 46 -5.07 16.83 -13.98
N LYS A 47 -4.15 17.01 -14.95
CA LYS A 47 -4.07 16.12 -16.11
C LYS A 47 -3.67 14.71 -15.70
N THR A 48 -2.69 14.61 -14.80
CA THR A 48 -2.27 13.35 -14.18
C THR A 48 -3.41 12.73 -13.37
N ALA A 49 -4.14 13.54 -12.59
CA ALA A 49 -5.28 13.07 -11.81
C ALA A 49 -6.39 12.47 -12.71
N VAL A 50 -6.73 13.13 -13.82
CA VAL A 50 -7.72 12.63 -14.79
C VAL A 50 -7.25 11.33 -15.41
N LEU A 51 -6.00 11.27 -15.90
CA LEU A 51 -5.39 10.07 -16.49
C LEU A 51 -5.46 8.86 -15.54
N LEU A 52 -5.15 9.07 -14.26
CA LEU A 52 -5.26 8.02 -13.24
C LEU A 52 -6.71 7.59 -13.02
N SER A 53 -7.64 8.55 -12.90
CA SER A 53 -9.04 8.27 -12.57
C SER A 53 -9.80 7.52 -13.67
N THR A 54 -9.44 7.76 -14.94
CA THR A 54 -9.97 7.02 -16.11
C THR A 54 -9.19 5.72 -16.36
N ALA A 55 -8.07 5.54 -15.66
CA ALA A 55 -7.09 4.48 -15.83
C ALA A 55 -6.56 4.37 -17.27
N ASP A 56 -6.21 5.52 -17.84
CA ASP A 56 -5.44 5.64 -19.08
C ASP A 56 -3.94 5.49 -18.78
N THR A 57 -3.56 4.33 -18.25
CA THR A 57 -2.27 4.11 -17.58
C THR A 57 -1.37 3.10 -18.30
N ILE A 58 -1.58 2.87 -19.60
CA ILE A 58 -0.67 2.06 -20.40
C ILE A 58 0.71 2.76 -20.43
N GLY A 59 1.78 2.03 -20.11
CA GLY A 59 3.13 2.59 -19.95
C GLY A 59 3.38 3.32 -18.63
N VAL A 60 2.40 3.40 -17.73
CA VAL A 60 2.59 3.97 -16.38
C VAL A 60 3.01 2.87 -15.41
N PHE A 61 4.21 3.02 -14.84
CA PHE A 61 4.80 2.04 -13.93
C PHE A 61 3.85 1.65 -12.79
N GLN A 62 3.70 0.33 -12.56
CA GLN A 62 2.77 -0.30 -11.61
C GLN A 62 1.25 -0.08 -11.84
N CYS A 63 0.87 0.76 -12.81
CA CYS A 63 -0.54 1.11 -13.05
C CYS A 63 -1.12 0.50 -14.33
N GLU A 64 -0.31 -0.18 -15.14
CA GLU A 64 -0.69 -0.66 -16.47
C GLU A 64 -1.54 -1.94 -16.48
N SER A 65 -1.38 -2.83 -15.49
CA SER A 65 -2.08 -4.11 -15.48
C SER A 65 -3.60 -3.94 -15.45
N THR A 66 -4.35 -4.90 -16.00
CA THR A 66 -5.83 -4.88 -15.99
C THR A 66 -6.40 -4.77 -14.58
N GLY A 67 -5.77 -5.44 -13.60
CA GLY A 67 -6.14 -5.36 -12.18
C GLY A 67 -5.87 -3.98 -11.58
N ALA A 68 -4.73 -3.38 -11.89
CA ALA A 68 -4.40 -2.03 -11.45
C ALA A 68 -5.38 -1.01 -12.06
N GLN A 69 -5.59 -1.05 -13.38
CA GLN A 69 -6.53 -0.16 -14.07
C GLN A 69 -7.95 -0.27 -13.52
N ARG A 70 -8.44 -1.50 -13.31
CA ARG A 70 -9.75 -1.73 -12.68
C ARG A 70 -9.82 -1.08 -11.31
N THR A 71 -8.78 -1.24 -10.49
CA THR A 71 -8.72 -0.68 -9.14
C THR A 71 -8.71 0.84 -9.17
N LEU A 72 -7.93 1.46 -10.06
CA LEU A 72 -7.90 2.92 -10.21
C LEU A 72 -9.28 3.49 -10.57
N ARG A 73 -9.98 2.89 -11.55
CA ARG A 73 -11.37 3.26 -11.89
C ARG A 73 -12.33 3.02 -10.73
N GLN A 74 -12.15 1.91 -10.00
CA GLN A 74 -12.94 1.61 -8.83
C GLN A 74 -12.72 2.61 -7.71
N LEU A 75 -11.51 3.09 -7.46
CA LEU A 75 -11.27 4.06 -6.40
C LEU A 75 -11.48 5.51 -6.85
N ARG A 76 -11.61 5.76 -8.15
CA ARG A 76 -11.53 7.11 -8.74
C ARG A 76 -10.24 7.82 -8.29
N ALA A 77 -9.13 7.09 -8.38
CA ALA A 77 -7.83 7.55 -7.88
C ALA A 77 -7.35 8.79 -8.64
N ARG A 78 -6.92 9.81 -7.90
CA ARG A 78 -6.49 11.12 -8.40
C ARG A 78 -5.18 11.61 -7.77
N SER A 79 -4.69 10.96 -6.72
CA SER A 79 -3.52 11.41 -5.95
C SER A 79 -2.46 10.32 -5.77
N VAL A 80 -1.26 10.69 -5.33
CA VAL A 80 -0.20 9.75 -4.94
C VAL A 80 -0.64 8.87 -3.78
N ALA A 81 -1.41 9.42 -2.83
CA ALA A 81 -1.96 8.64 -1.73
C ALA A 81 -2.96 7.58 -2.24
N ASP A 82 -3.77 7.94 -3.24
CA ASP A 82 -4.72 7.03 -3.86
C ASP A 82 -3.99 5.90 -4.61
N LEU A 83 -2.86 6.20 -5.26
CA LEU A 83 -2.01 5.20 -5.91
C LEU A 83 -1.45 4.19 -4.90
N ALA A 84 -0.96 4.66 -3.74
CA ALA A 84 -0.47 3.78 -2.69
C ALA A 84 -1.58 2.84 -2.18
N ILE A 85 -2.78 3.39 -1.99
CA ILE A 85 -3.97 2.63 -1.57
C ILE A 85 -4.39 1.63 -2.66
N ALA A 86 -4.46 2.06 -3.92
CA ALA A 86 -4.80 1.20 -5.06
C ALA A 86 -3.81 0.03 -5.18
N ASN A 87 -2.51 0.31 -5.05
CA ASN A 87 -1.44 -0.69 -5.12
C ASN A 87 -1.52 -1.72 -3.97
N ALA A 88 -1.88 -1.28 -2.77
CA ALA A 88 -2.13 -2.18 -1.65
C ALA A 88 -3.39 -3.02 -1.86
N PHE A 89 -4.45 -2.40 -2.39
CA PHE A 89 -5.77 -3.00 -2.54
C PHE A 89 -5.84 -4.07 -3.64
N PHE A 90 -5.19 -3.88 -4.80
CA PHE A 90 -5.37 -4.81 -5.92
C PHE A 90 -4.77 -6.21 -5.68
N LYS A 91 -3.97 -6.39 -4.62
CA LYS A 91 -3.36 -7.69 -4.30
C LYS A 91 -4.46 -8.74 -4.04
N PRO A 92 -4.26 -10.03 -4.40
CA PRO A 92 -5.32 -11.03 -4.40
C PRO A 92 -6.09 -11.14 -3.08
N GLY A 93 -5.43 -11.01 -1.93
CA GLY A 93 -6.10 -11.04 -0.62
C GLY A 93 -7.10 -9.88 -0.44
N PRO A 94 -6.63 -8.62 -0.38
CA PRO A 94 -7.52 -7.47 -0.21
C PRO A 94 -8.56 -7.29 -1.33
N ALA A 95 -8.21 -7.55 -2.59
CA ALA A 95 -9.10 -7.34 -3.75
C ALA A 95 -10.24 -8.36 -3.85
N THR A 96 -10.07 -9.57 -3.31
CA THR A 96 -11.07 -10.65 -3.36
C THR A 96 -11.70 -10.99 -2.01
N GLY A 97 -11.16 -10.44 -0.92
CA GLY A 97 -11.66 -10.64 0.44
C GLY A 97 -13.06 -10.05 0.65
N GLY A 98 -13.74 -10.52 1.71
CA GLY A 98 -15.13 -10.14 2.01
C GLY A 98 -15.36 -8.63 2.21
N MET A 99 -14.31 -7.87 2.56
CA MET A 99 -14.36 -6.42 2.78
C MET A 99 -14.05 -5.58 1.53
N ALA A 100 -13.70 -6.20 0.40
CA ALA A 100 -13.28 -5.49 -0.82
C ALA A 100 -14.34 -4.50 -1.33
N LYS A 101 -15.61 -4.94 -1.36
CA LYS A 101 -16.74 -4.10 -1.82
C LYS A 101 -17.00 -2.94 -0.87
N SER A 102 -17.02 -3.21 0.44
CA SER A 102 -17.25 -2.18 1.46
C SER A 102 -16.11 -1.16 1.47
N PHE A 103 -14.86 -1.61 1.28
CA PHE A 103 -13.72 -0.71 1.12
C PHE A 103 -13.94 0.31 0.00
N VAL A 104 -14.27 -0.15 -1.21
CA VAL A 104 -14.49 0.73 -2.35
C VAL A 104 -15.63 1.72 -2.09
N ARG A 105 -16.76 1.27 -1.54
CA ARG A 105 -17.89 2.17 -1.22
C ARG A 105 -17.51 3.21 -0.19
N ARG A 106 -16.86 2.82 0.91
CA ARG A 106 -16.40 3.75 1.94
C ARG A 106 -15.37 4.75 1.40
N TYR A 107 -14.43 4.27 0.59
CA TYR A 107 -13.43 5.10 -0.07
C TYR A 107 -14.06 6.19 -0.95
N ARG A 108 -15.19 5.86 -1.60
CA ARG A 108 -15.96 6.81 -2.40
C ARG A 108 -16.95 7.67 -1.62
N GLY A 109 -17.08 7.46 -0.31
CA GLY A 109 -18.11 8.10 0.51
C GLY A 109 -19.53 7.58 0.27
N GLU A 110 -19.69 6.43 -0.38
CA GLU A 110 -20.98 5.78 -0.67
C GLU A 110 -21.48 4.93 0.51
N GLU A 111 -20.62 4.67 1.51
CA GLU A 111 -20.94 3.92 2.73
C GLU A 111 -20.22 4.59 3.91
N ALA A 112 -20.89 4.71 5.06
CA ALA A 112 -20.27 5.24 6.27
C ALA A 112 -19.14 4.32 6.74
N VAL A 113 -18.04 4.92 7.18
CA VAL A 113 -16.93 4.17 7.77
C VAL A 113 -17.36 3.64 9.12
N SER A 114 -17.20 2.35 9.34
CA SER A 114 -17.38 1.71 10.64
C SER A 114 -16.15 0.92 11.03
N PHE A 115 -15.88 0.91 12.33
CA PHE A 115 -14.77 0.19 12.96
C PHE A 115 -15.34 -0.86 13.91
N LEU A 116 -14.62 -1.97 14.09
CA LEU A 116 -15.00 -3.00 15.07
C LEU A 116 -14.89 -2.46 16.51
N HIS A 117 -14.01 -1.49 16.74
CA HIS A 117 -13.80 -0.82 18.01
C HIS A 117 -13.23 0.59 17.79
N PRO A 118 -13.57 1.61 18.60
CA PRO A 118 -13.07 2.98 18.42
C PRO A 118 -11.54 3.10 18.42
N THR A 119 -10.82 2.27 19.16
CA THR A 119 -9.34 2.28 19.19
C THR A 119 -8.70 1.89 17.86
N LEU A 120 -9.47 1.32 16.91
CA LEU A 120 -8.99 1.01 15.57
C LEU A 120 -9.01 2.23 14.64
N GLU A 121 -9.79 3.26 14.95
CA GLU A 121 -9.92 4.45 14.08
C GLU A 121 -8.58 5.15 13.83
N PRO A 122 -7.71 5.39 14.83
CA PRO A 122 -6.38 5.99 14.60
C PRO A 122 -5.44 5.14 13.72
N ILE A 123 -5.74 3.84 13.55
CA ILE A 123 -4.90 2.88 12.80
C ILE A 123 -5.47 2.64 11.40
N LEU A 124 -6.79 2.48 11.29
CA LEU A 124 -7.49 2.07 10.08
C LEU A 124 -8.26 3.21 9.40
N GLY A 125 -8.27 4.42 9.98
CA GLY A 125 -9.02 5.56 9.43
C GLY A 125 -8.62 5.90 7.99
N LYS A 126 -7.31 5.95 7.71
CA LYS A 126 -6.78 6.20 6.35
C LYS A 126 -7.16 5.11 5.33
N THR A 127 -7.51 3.92 5.80
CA THR A 127 -7.92 2.77 4.98
C THR A 127 -9.40 2.42 5.18
N GLN A 128 -10.20 3.39 5.64
CA GLN A 128 -11.65 3.26 5.70
C GLN A 128 -12.14 2.07 6.55
N GLY A 129 -11.40 1.77 7.63
CA GLY A 129 -11.70 0.66 8.54
C GLY A 129 -11.27 -0.71 8.02
N VAL A 130 -10.50 -0.78 6.93
CA VAL A 130 -10.03 -2.04 6.33
C VAL A 130 -8.53 -2.20 6.53
N LEU A 131 -8.11 -3.40 6.92
CA LEU A 131 -6.70 -3.74 7.10
C LEU A 131 -6.04 -3.98 5.73
N LEU A 132 -5.17 -3.06 5.29
CA LEU A 132 -4.50 -3.13 3.98
C LEU A 132 -2.97 -3.21 4.09
N PHE A 133 -2.40 -2.61 5.13
CA PHE A 133 -0.94 -2.47 5.28
C PHE A 133 -0.42 -3.32 6.44
N GLN A 134 0.82 -3.80 6.31
CA GLN A 134 1.45 -4.63 7.34
C GLN A 134 1.72 -3.84 8.62
N GLU A 135 2.02 -2.57 8.47
CA GLU A 135 2.22 -1.59 9.53
C GLU A 135 0.96 -1.49 10.40
N GLN A 136 -0.24 -1.66 9.84
CA GLN A 136 -1.48 -1.66 10.62
C GLN A 136 -1.58 -2.90 11.52
N ILE A 137 -1.11 -4.07 11.07
CA ILE A 137 -1.04 -5.28 11.91
C ILE A 137 -0.10 -5.04 13.09
N LEU A 138 1.07 -4.46 12.83
CA LEU A 138 2.05 -4.15 13.86
C LEU A 138 1.47 -3.17 14.88
N ARG A 139 0.84 -2.07 14.43
CA ARG A 139 0.20 -1.08 15.30
C ARG A 139 -0.94 -1.67 16.12
N ILE A 140 -1.79 -2.52 15.55
CA ILE A 140 -2.86 -3.19 16.32
C ILE A 140 -2.24 -4.08 17.41
N ALA A 141 -1.22 -4.86 17.06
CA ALA A 141 -0.55 -5.75 18.01
C ALA A 141 0.12 -4.98 19.17
N THR A 142 0.73 -3.83 18.90
CA THR A 142 1.44 -3.05 19.93
C THR A 142 0.52 -2.08 20.67
N GLU A 143 -0.24 -1.24 19.96
CA GLU A 143 -1.04 -0.16 20.53
C GLU A 143 -2.35 -0.64 21.17
N ILE A 144 -2.92 -1.76 20.71
CA ILE A 144 -4.18 -2.29 21.24
C ILE A 144 -3.93 -3.54 22.11
N ALA A 145 -3.10 -4.46 21.62
CA ALA A 145 -2.88 -5.73 22.31
C ALA A 145 -1.64 -5.74 23.24
N GLY A 146 -0.91 -4.62 23.35
CA GLY A 146 0.21 -4.47 24.28
C GLY A 146 1.40 -5.40 24.01
N LEU A 147 1.52 -5.96 22.81
CA LEU A 147 2.64 -6.81 22.43
C LEU A 147 3.91 -5.97 22.21
N SER A 148 5.08 -6.58 22.41
CA SER A 148 6.34 -5.96 22.01
C SER A 148 6.46 -5.90 20.49
N TRP A 149 7.34 -5.04 19.96
CA TRP A 149 7.62 -4.99 18.53
C TRP A 149 8.14 -6.32 17.98
N GLN A 150 8.93 -7.08 18.75
CA GLN A 150 9.39 -8.41 18.35
C GLN A 150 8.23 -9.39 18.20
N GLU A 151 7.27 -9.37 19.12
CA GLU A 151 6.08 -10.23 19.09
C GLU A 151 5.11 -9.83 17.99
N ALA A 152 4.90 -8.53 17.78
CA ALA A 152 4.09 -8.01 16.69
C ALA A 152 4.64 -8.46 15.32
N ASP A 153 5.96 -8.42 15.12
CA ASP A 153 6.57 -8.91 13.88
C ASP A 153 6.52 -10.44 13.77
N HIS A 154 6.60 -11.17 14.89
CA HIS A 154 6.36 -12.61 14.90
C HIS A 154 4.92 -12.94 14.47
N LEU A 155 3.92 -12.24 15.01
CA LEU A 155 2.51 -12.36 14.62
C LEU A 155 2.31 -12.08 13.13
N ARG A 156 2.85 -10.96 12.63
CA ARG A 156 2.76 -10.56 11.21
C ARG A 156 3.33 -11.63 10.28
N ARG A 157 4.49 -12.20 10.62
CA ARG A 157 5.12 -13.29 9.86
C ARG A 157 4.29 -14.58 9.90
N GLY A 158 3.77 -14.94 11.08
CA GLY A 158 2.89 -16.11 11.25
C GLY A 158 1.63 -16.01 10.40
N MET A 159 0.98 -14.84 10.38
CA MET A 159 -0.19 -14.56 9.53
C MET A 159 0.14 -14.72 8.03
N SER A 160 1.30 -14.22 7.60
CA SER A 160 1.72 -14.26 6.19
C SER A 160 2.04 -15.68 5.69
N LYS A 161 2.45 -16.57 6.61
CA LYS A 161 2.82 -17.96 6.31
C LYS A 161 1.76 -18.99 6.71
N PHE A 162 0.59 -18.55 7.17
CA PHE A 162 -0.49 -19.41 7.69
C PHE A 162 -0.03 -20.38 8.80
N LEU A 163 0.91 -19.95 9.66
CA LEU A 163 1.48 -20.78 10.72
C LEU A 163 0.60 -20.75 11.99
N ALA A 164 -0.47 -21.55 11.98
CA ALA A 164 -1.48 -21.56 13.05
C ALA A 164 -0.89 -21.80 14.45
N ARG A 165 0.13 -22.64 14.58
CA ARG A 165 0.76 -22.96 15.87
C ARG A 165 1.49 -21.76 16.49
N GLU A 166 2.20 -20.98 15.68
CA GLU A 166 2.91 -19.77 16.12
C GLU A 166 1.92 -18.69 16.55
N MET A 167 0.84 -18.50 15.78
CA MET A 167 -0.22 -17.55 16.12
C MET A 167 -0.99 -17.97 17.39
N ALA A 168 -1.20 -19.28 17.60
CA ALA A 168 -1.86 -19.78 18.81
C ALA A 168 -1.09 -19.45 20.09
N ALA A 169 0.25 -19.47 20.04
CA ALA A 169 1.09 -19.11 21.18
C ALA A 169 0.94 -17.63 21.58
N LEU A 170 0.70 -16.74 20.61
CA LEU A 170 0.49 -15.31 20.86
C LEU A 170 -0.98 -14.95 21.15
N ARG A 171 -1.93 -15.82 20.84
CA ARG A 171 -3.37 -15.55 21.01
C ARG A 171 -3.72 -15.14 22.44
N THR A 172 -3.28 -15.90 23.43
CA THR A 172 -3.59 -15.61 24.85
C THR A 172 -3.08 -14.22 25.24
N ARG A 173 -1.83 -13.90 24.87
CA ARG A 173 -1.25 -12.59 25.17
C ARG A 173 -1.97 -11.46 24.46
N PHE A 174 -2.29 -11.64 23.18
CA PHE A 174 -3.04 -10.65 22.40
C PHE A 174 -4.39 -10.35 23.06
N VAL A 175 -5.16 -11.38 23.42
CA VAL A 175 -6.48 -11.21 24.04
C VAL A 175 -6.38 -10.57 25.42
N THR A 176 -5.42 -10.99 26.26
CA THR A 176 -5.25 -10.42 27.61
C THR A 176 -4.80 -8.95 27.56
N GLY A 177 -4.04 -8.56 26.54
CA GLY A 177 -3.57 -7.19 26.37
C GLY A 177 -4.62 -6.22 25.82
N CYS A 178 -5.64 -6.73 25.10
CA CYS A 178 -6.79 -5.95 24.64
C CYS A 178 -7.78 -5.67 25.80
N GLN A 179 -7.41 -4.77 26.71
CA GLN A 179 -8.27 -4.29 27.80
C GLN A 179 -9.04 -3.02 27.43
#